data_AF-G4ZAI6-F1
#
_entry.id   AF-G4ZAI6-F1
#
_cell.length_a   1.000
_cell.length_b   1.000
_cell.length_c   1.000
_cell.angle_alpha   90.00
_cell.angle_beta   90.00
_cell.angle_gamma   90.00
#
_symmetry.space_group_name_H-M   'P 1'
#
loop_
_entity.id
_entity.type
_entity.pdbx_description
1 polymer ?
#
loop_
_entity_poly.entity_id
_entity_poly.type
_entity_poly.pdbx_seq_one_letter_code
_entity_poly.pdbx_strand_id
1 'polypeptide(L)'
;MLGSPGIASSGVGVGVVGAGTGTGTGTGTGTGGGGGSGGWKEHLLDEVPVAAEDVGDAVTCLLHTILFTRAPGPVRPSEATCQAFPNITYALCAVGDVSRKVDQAVRSFEEAVAQLGGSLASAGSSYVLGGGSSVMTPYGQPASVHSIGGVGSSSSSNVRGANSGCIVVTFFERKVKKALFGLMSNEEKAVFEKWILPVTVTSSPAASQEERELCAGETEAALQNALLHILTAVQSIEHIPIAMYDFEIRTYNTLEEAQVGSSYGGGLGSASVRLMP
;
A
#
# COMPACT_ATOMS: atom_id res chain seq x y z
N MET A 1 41.05 -37.55 48.18
CA MET A 1 39.78 -37.43 47.45
C MET A 1 40.06 -37.48 45.97
N LEU A 2 39.31 -38.33 45.26
CA LEU A 2 38.83 -38.25 43.86
C LEU A 2 39.39 -37.08 43.04
N GLY A 3 39.84 -37.19 41.79
CA GLY A 3 39.64 -38.18 40.75
C GLY A 3 39.68 -37.45 39.40
N SER A 4 40.64 -37.87 38.55
CA SER A 4 40.85 -37.72 37.10
C SER A 4 40.57 -36.41 36.30
N PRO A 5 41.48 -36.07 35.36
CA PRO A 5 41.26 -35.19 34.20
C PRO A 5 40.73 -35.98 32.98
N GLY A 6 40.15 -35.30 31.99
CA GLY A 6 39.66 -35.93 30.76
C GLY A 6 39.50 -34.98 29.58
N ILE A 7 40.52 -34.96 28.73
CA ILE A 7 40.57 -34.37 27.38
C ILE A 7 39.92 -35.31 26.35
N ALA A 8 39.29 -34.78 25.30
CA ALA A 8 39.31 -35.33 23.93
C ALA A 8 38.59 -34.40 22.94
N SER A 9 39.37 -33.67 22.15
CA SER A 9 38.94 -33.09 20.87
C SER A 9 39.22 -34.12 19.80
N SER A 10 38.20 -34.54 19.05
CA SER A 10 38.35 -35.38 17.86
C SER A 10 38.24 -34.52 16.61
N GLY A 11 39.39 -34.28 15.98
CA GLY A 11 39.46 -33.98 14.56
C GLY A 11 39.40 -35.28 13.77
N VAL A 12 38.67 -35.26 12.66
CA VAL A 12 38.78 -36.28 11.60
C VAL A 12 38.88 -35.54 10.27
N GLY A 13 39.99 -35.78 9.58
CA GLY A 13 40.24 -35.30 8.24
C GLY A 13 40.04 -36.39 7.18
N VAL A 14 39.76 -35.89 5.97
CA VAL A 14 40.13 -36.37 4.62
C VAL A 14 39.61 -37.73 4.13
N GLY A 15 38.85 -37.66 3.03
CA GLY A 15 38.72 -38.72 2.02
C GLY A 15 38.67 -38.10 0.62
N VAL A 16 39.73 -38.32 -0.16
CA VAL A 16 39.84 -38.08 -1.62
C VAL A 16 39.80 -39.43 -2.32
N VAL A 17 38.92 -39.60 -3.31
CA VAL A 17 38.98 -40.46 -4.52
C VAL A 17 37.64 -40.25 -5.28
N GLY A 18 37.47 -40.23 -6.60
CA GLY A 18 38.30 -40.46 -7.78
C GLY A 18 37.41 -40.24 -9.02
N ALA A 19 38.03 -39.99 -10.17
CA ALA A 19 37.41 -39.57 -11.43
C ALA A 19 36.49 -40.63 -12.09
N GLY A 20 35.48 -40.14 -12.83
CA GLY A 20 34.68 -40.93 -13.78
C GLY A 20 34.31 -40.07 -14.98
N THR A 21 35.08 -40.21 -16.06
CA THR A 21 34.81 -39.71 -17.42
C THR A 21 33.64 -40.47 -18.04
N GLY A 22 32.64 -39.75 -18.57
CA GLY A 22 31.56 -40.31 -19.38
C GLY A 22 31.13 -39.31 -20.46
N THR A 23 31.72 -39.46 -21.65
CA THR A 23 31.29 -38.85 -22.92
C THR A 23 29.99 -39.49 -23.40
N GLY A 24 28.97 -38.69 -23.69
CA GLY A 24 27.74 -39.11 -24.35
C GLY A 24 27.20 -37.97 -25.23
N THR A 25 27.50 -38.03 -26.52
CA THR A 25 26.97 -37.15 -27.57
C THR A 25 25.78 -37.83 -28.22
N GLY A 26 24.64 -37.14 -28.41
CA GLY A 26 23.61 -37.60 -29.35
C GLY A 26 22.17 -37.16 -29.10
N THR A 27 21.84 -35.97 -29.61
CA THR A 27 20.61 -35.62 -30.36
C THR A 27 19.24 -36.11 -29.87
N GLY A 28 18.46 -35.15 -29.37
CA GLY A 28 17.00 -35.17 -29.36
C GLY A 28 16.44 -33.81 -29.78
N THR A 29 16.06 -33.68 -31.05
CA THR A 29 15.20 -32.62 -31.59
C THR A 29 13.80 -32.72 -31.00
N GLY A 30 13.23 -31.60 -30.56
CA GLY A 30 11.79 -31.54 -30.33
C GLY A 30 11.30 -30.44 -29.40
N THR A 31 10.79 -29.38 -30.04
CA THR A 31 9.54 -28.67 -29.67
C THR A 31 9.46 -27.90 -28.33
N GLY A 32 9.25 -26.58 -28.48
CA GLY A 32 8.42 -25.83 -27.54
C GLY A 32 9.15 -25.11 -26.42
N GLY A 33 10.15 -24.30 -26.76
CA GLY A 33 10.58 -23.21 -25.88
C GLY A 33 9.50 -22.13 -25.82
N GLY A 34 8.39 -22.43 -25.14
CA GLY A 34 7.45 -21.41 -24.70
C GLY A 34 8.23 -20.45 -23.82
N GLY A 35 8.49 -19.25 -24.33
CA GLY A 35 8.98 -18.15 -23.51
C GLY A 35 8.02 -18.01 -22.34
N GLY A 36 8.51 -18.33 -21.14
CA GLY A 36 7.80 -18.00 -19.92
C GLY A 36 7.63 -16.50 -19.92
N SER A 37 6.46 -16.04 -20.37
CA SER A 37 5.95 -14.72 -20.02
C SER A 37 5.82 -14.76 -18.51
N GLY A 38 6.90 -14.46 -17.79
CA GLY A 38 6.85 -14.24 -16.36
C GLY A 38 5.83 -13.14 -16.14
N GLY A 39 4.62 -13.53 -15.77
CA GLY A 39 3.54 -12.60 -15.48
C GLY A 39 4.01 -11.70 -14.35
N TRP A 40 3.78 -10.40 -14.49
CA TRP A 40 3.96 -9.49 -13.38
C TRP A 40 2.90 -9.79 -12.31
N LYS A 41 3.21 -9.56 -11.03
CA LYS A 41 2.33 -9.94 -9.92
C LYS A 41 1.59 -8.74 -9.35
N GLU A 42 0.28 -8.89 -9.17
CA GLU A 42 -0.55 -7.93 -8.43
C GLU A 42 -0.85 -8.46 -7.03
N HIS A 43 -0.75 -7.58 -6.05
CA HIS A 43 -1.13 -7.81 -4.67
C HIS A 43 -2.22 -6.80 -4.29
N LEU A 44 -3.38 -7.30 -3.89
CA LEU A 44 -4.45 -6.50 -3.31
C LEU A 44 -4.50 -6.80 -1.82
N LEU A 45 -4.26 -5.78 -0.99
CA LEU A 45 -4.45 -5.90 0.45
C LEU A 45 -5.94 -5.78 0.80
N ASP A 46 -6.30 -6.28 1.97
CA ASP A 46 -7.61 -6.02 2.55
C ASP A 46 -7.77 -4.52 2.82
N GLU A 47 -9.01 -4.05 2.70
CA GLU A 47 -9.36 -2.65 2.91
C GLU A 47 -9.08 -2.25 4.36
N VAL A 48 -8.33 -1.15 4.53
CA VAL A 48 -7.96 -0.63 5.85
C VAL A 48 -8.92 0.50 6.23
N PRO A 49 -9.87 0.27 7.16
CA PRO A 49 -10.63 1.36 7.77
C PRO A 49 -9.69 2.18 8.67
N VAL A 50 -9.78 3.51 8.62
CA VAL A 50 -8.93 4.40 9.43
C VAL A 50 -9.61 5.74 9.71
N ALA A 51 -9.35 6.35 10.85
CA ALA A 51 -9.79 7.72 11.15
C ALA A 51 -9.05 8.75 10.28
N ALA A 52 -9.68 9.87 9.95
CA ALA A 52 -9.09 10.88 9.06
C ALA A 52 -7.73 11.40 9.57
N GLU A 53 -7.59 11.59 10.88
CA GLU A 53 -6.37 12.05 11.54
C GLU A 53 -5.22 11.03 11.52
N ASP A 54 -5.52 9.74 11.37
CA ASP A 54 -4.55 8.64 11.50
C ASP A 54 -4.16 8.02 10.14
N VAL A 55 -4.74 8.52 9.03
CA VAL A 55 -4.45 8.06 7.66
C VAL A 55 -2.95 8.08 7.38
N GLY A 56 -2.28 9.19 7.72
CA GLY A 56 -0.87 9.37 7.42
C GLY A 56 0.01 8.30 8.06
N ASP A 57 -0.24 8.01 9.33
CA ASP A 57 0.49 7.01 10.11
C ASP A 57 0.24 5.58 9.62
N ALA A 58 -1.03 5.25 9.35
CA ALA A 58 -1.45 3.95 8.83
C ALA A 58 -0.85 3.66 7.44
N VAL A 59 -0.90 4.63 6.53
CA VAL A 59 -0.33 4.47 5.19
C VAL A 59 1.19 4.37 5.23
N THR A 60 1.83 5.21 6.03
CA THR A 60 3.29 5.25 6.17
C THR A 60 3.85 3.89 6.60
N CYS A 61 3.20 3.23 7.56
CA CYS A 61 3.67 1.94 8.07
C CYS A 61 3.62 0.83 7.00
N LEU A 62 2.55 0.81 6.19
CA LEU A 62 2.38 -0.17 5.10
C LEU A 62 3.38 0.08 3.96
N LEU A 63 3.54 1.34 3.54
CA LEU A 63 4.46 1.71 2.46
C LEU A 63 5.91 1.40 2.83
N HIS A 64 6.35 1.76 4.04
CA HIS A 64 7.72 1.45 4.47
C HIS A 64 7.96 -0.05 4.55
N THR A 65 6.98 -0.85 4.96
CA THR A 65 7.10 -2.31 5.02
C THR A 65 7.24 -2.92 3.62
N ILE A 66 6.42 -2.49 2.66
CA ILE A 66 6.52 -2.91 1.25
C ILE A 66 7.89 -2.52 0.68
N LEU A 67 8.32 -1.27 0.87
CA LEU A 67 9.58 -0.76 0.31
C LEU A 67 10.81 -1.32 1.01
N PHE A 68 10.71 -1.73 2.27
CA PHE A 68 11.78 -2.42 2.98
C PHE A 68 11.98 -3.84 2.44
N THR A 69 10.88 -4.58 2.26
CA THR A 69 10.91 -5.96 1.73
C THR A 69 11.26 -6.03 0.24
N ARG A 70 11.19 -4.90 -0.47
CA ARG A 70 11.46 -4.75 -1.92
C ARG A 70 12.52 -3.70 -2.23
N ALA A 71 13.42 -3.40 -1.30
CA ALA A 71 14.44 -2.39 -1.56
C ALA A 71 15.41 -2.87 -2.68
N PRO A 72 15.71 -2.02 -3.69
CA PRO A 72 16.72 -2.33 -4.69
C PRO A 72 18.11 -2.16 -4.06
N GLY A 73 18.57 -3.18 -3.34
CA GLY A 73 19.90 -3.23 -2.74
C GLY A 73 19.89 -3.30 -1.21
N PRO A 74 21.08 -3.28 -0.59
CA PRO A 74 21.22 -3.47 0.84
C PRO A 74 20.57 -2.34 1.64
N VAL A 75 19.62 -2.68 2.50
CA VAL A 75 19.03 -1.77 3.49
C VAL A 75 19.44 -2.26 4.88
N ARG A 76 19.77 -1.31 5.77
CA ARG A 76 20.03 -1.64 7.18
C ARG A 76 18.70 -2.04 7.84
N PRO A 77 18.66 -3.17 8.56
CA PRO A 77 17.49 -3.51 9.37
C PRO A 77 17.17 -2.37 10.33
N SER A 78 15.93 -1.91 10.28
CA SER A 78 15.41 -0.86 11.15
C SER A 78 13.90 -1.04 11.27
N GLU A 79 13.36 -0.61 12.39
CA GLU A 79 11.93 -0.62 12.67
C GLU A 79 11.47 0.74 13.21
N ALA A 80 10.17 0.97 13.14
CA ALA A 80 9.52 2.12 13.76
C ALA A 80 8.17 1.69 14.34
N THR A 81 7.73 2.41 15.37
CA THR A 81 6.40 2.23 15.95
C THR A 81 5.45 3.24 15.32
N CYS A 82 4.25 2.79 14.94
CA CYS A 82 3.18 3.67 14.46
C CYS A 82 2.73 4.57 15.61
N GLN A 83 2.67 5.89 15.40
CA GLN A 83 2.39 6.83 16.47
C GLN A 83 0.89 6.79 16.87
N ALA A 84 -0.01 6.72 15.90
CA ALA A 84 -1.44 6.52 16.12
C ALA A 84 -1.79 5.14 16.73
N PHE A 85 -1.02 4.10 16.40
CA PHE A 85 -1.28 2.71 16.84
C PHE A 85 -0.05 2.11 17.53
N PRO A 86 0.18 2.35 18.83
CA PRO A 86 1.41 1.97 19.54
C PRO A 86 1.73 0.47 19.56
N ASN A 87 0.74 -0.39 19.34
CA ASN A 87 0.94 -1.85 19.23
C ASN A 87 1.43 -2.28 17.84
N ILE A 88 1.52 -1.36 16.88
CA ILE A 88 2.01 -1.61 15.53
C ILE A 88 3.48 -1.16 15.44
N THR A 89 4.37 -2.14 15.36
CA THR A 89 5.77 -1.93 14.96
C THR A 89 5.97 -2.48 13.55
N TYR A 90 6.58 -1.69 12.68
CA TYR A 90 6.71 -2.00 11.25
C TYR A 90 8.16 -1.85 10.77
N ALA A 91 8.47 -2.50 9.66
CA ALA A 91 9.80 -2.44 9.06
C ALA A 91 10.03 -1.07 8.40
N LEU A 92 11.08 -0.37 8.80
CA LEU A 92 11.38 0.98 8.31
C LEU A 92 12.40 0.92 7.18
N CYS A 93 11.98 1.30 5.97
CA CYS A 93 12.91 1.56 4.86
C CYS A 93 13.58 2.94 5.05
N ALA A 94 14.64 2.98 5.86
CA ALA A 94 15.38 4.20 6.25
C ALA A 94 16.33 4.70 5.15
N VAL A 95 15.80 4.90 3.93
CA VAL A 95 16.54 5.46 2.79
C VAL A 95 15.96 6.84 2.46
N GLY A 96 16.80 7.87 2.42
CA GLY A 96 16.33 9.27 2.34
C GLY A 96 15.42 9.59 1.16
N ASP A 97 15.67 9.00 -0.02
CA ASP A 97 14.78 9.15 -1.19
C ASP A 97 13.46 8.40 -1.03
N VAL A 98 13.47 7.26 -0.34
CA VAL A 98 12.27 6.47 -0.05
C VAL A 98 11.36 7.23 0.90
N SER A 99 11.88 7.70 2.05
CA SER A 99 11.10 8.49 3.01
C SER A 99 10.45 9.71 2.36
N ARG A 100 11.20 10.46 1.54
CA ARG A 100 10.63 11.61 0.81
C ARG A 100 9.48 11.23 -0.14
N LYS A 101 9.63 10.13 -0.88
CA LYS A 101 8.56 9.63 -1.78
C LYS A 101 7.33 9.17 -0.99
N VAL A 102 7.53 8.52 0.16
CA VAL A 102 6.45 8.09 1.07
C VAL A 102 5.72 9.32 1.62
N ASP A 103 6.44 10.28 2.21
CA ASP A 103 5.85 11.51 2.77
C ASP A 103 5.03 12.27 1.72
N GLN A 104 5.54 12.39 0.49
CA GLN A 104 4.83 13.06 -0.59
C GLN A 104 3.56 12.29 -1.01
N ALA A 105 3.64 10.96 -1.11
CA ALA A 105 2.50 10.13 -1.48
C ALA A 105 1.41 10.15 -0.41
N VAL A 106 1.79 10.08 0.86
CA VAL A 106 0.89 10.21 2.02
C VAL A 106 0.14 11.53 1.97
N ARG A 107 0.85 12.65 1.86
CA ARG A 107 0.21 13.98 1.76
C ARG A 107 -0.75 14.09 0.58
N SER A 108 -0.33 13.59 -0.59
CA SER A 108 -1.18 13.60 -1.78
C SER A 108 -2.44 12.73 -1.60
N PHE A 109 -2.33 11.64 -0.84
CA PHE A 109 -3.46 10.78 -0.52
C PHE A 109 -4.43 11.44 0.48
N GLU A 110 -3.91 12.03 1.55
CA GLU A 110 -4.70 12.78 2.54
C GLU A 110 -5.49 13.91 1.86
N GLU A 111 -4.84 14.68 0.98
CA GLU A 111 -5.49 15.73 0.20
C GLU A 111 -6.60 15.19 -0.72
N ALA A 112 -6.36 14.05 -1.39
CA ALA A 112 -7.35 13.43 -2.25
C ALA A 112 -8.57 12.95 -1.44
N VAL A 113 -8.36 12.22 -0.35
CA VAL A 113 -9.46 11.69 0.48
C VAL A 113 -10.23 12.82 1.17
N ALA A 114 -9.55 13.89 1.60
CA ALA A 114 -10.20 15.08 2.15
C ALA A 114 -11.12 15.77 1.13
N GLN A 115 -10.75 15.80 -0.16
CA GLN A 115 -11.60 16.35 -1.23
C GLN A 115 -12.85 15.51 -1.48
N LEU A 116 -12.76 14.17 -1.40
CA LEU A 116 -13.94 13.32 -1.51
C LEU A 116 -14.85 13.46 -0.27
N GLY A 117 -14.27 13.54 0.94
CA GLY A 117 -15.00 13.67 2.21
C GLY A 117 -15.55 15.07 2.52
N GLY A 118 -14.99 16.12 1.89
CA GLY A 118 -15.41 17.52 2.06
C GLY A 118 -16.85 17.81 1.63
N SER A 119 -17.47 16.92 0.85
CA SER A 119 -18.90 17.01 0.51
C SER A 119 -19.80 16.80 1.74
N LEU A 120 -19.37 16.00 2.72
CA LEU A 120 -20.11 15.74 3.96
C LEU A 120 -19.89 16.85 5.01
N ALA A 121 -18.71 17.49 5.03
CA ALA A 121 -18.40 18.59 5.94
C ALA A 121 -19.21 19.87 5.64
N SER A 122 -19.68 20.07 4.39
CA SER A 122 -20.55 21.20 4.05
C SER A 122 -22.00 21.04 4.55
N ALA A 123 -22.43 19.82 4.85
CA ALA A 123 -23.77 19.55 5.38
C ALA A 123 -23.90 19.83 6.90
N GLY A 124 -22.77 20.02 7.60
CA GLY A 124 -22.72 20.21 9.06
C GLY A 124 -22.50 21.63 9.55
N SER A 125 -22.28 22.61 8.67
CA SER A 125 -21.91 23.98 9.08
C SER A 125 -22.81 25.03 8.43
N SER A 126 -24.08 25.07 8.85
CA SER A 126 -24.95 26.23 8.71
C SER A 126 -25.35 26.74 10.09
N TYR A 127 -24.39 27.29 10.84
CA TYR A 127 -24.69 28.18 11.96
C TYR A 127 -24.53 29.64 11.52
N VAL A 128 -25.70 30.26 11.30
CA VAL A 128 -26.11 31.62 11.67
C VAL A 128 -25.06 32.76 11.69
N LEU A 129 -25.27 33.74 10.80
CA LEU A 129 -25.20 35.20 11.02
C LEU A 129 -26.21 35.80 10.02
N GLY A 130 -27.40 36.27 10.38
CA GLY A 130 -27.69 37.36 11.29
C GLY A 130 -28.13 38.59 10.46
N GLY A 131 -29.45 38.84 10.34
CA GLY A 131 -29.96 40.09 9.78
C GLY A 131 -31.44 40.10 9.37
N GLY A 132 -32.29 40.75 10.18
CA GLY A 132 -33.43 41.53 9.66
C GLY A 132 -34.87 41.09 9.98
N SER A 133 -35.46 41.73 11.00
CA SER A 133 -36.84 42.26 11.09
C SER A 133 -38.10 41.37 10.94
N SER A 134 -38.87 41.35 12.04
CA SER A 134 -40.33 41.62 12.11
C SER A 134 -41.29 40.81 11.21
N VAL A 135 -42.07 39.90 11.79
CA VAL A 135 -43.56 39.99 11.78
C VAL A 135 -44.16 39.18 12.95
N MET A 136 -45.12 39.78 13.64
CA MET A 136 -45.94 39.24 14.73
C MET A 136 -47.13 38.45 14.16
N THR A 137 -47.36 37.21 14.60
CA THR A 137 -48.56 36.40 14.26
C THR A 137 -49.42 36.16 15.52
N PRO A 138 -50.75 36.35 15.46
CA PRO A 138 -51.63 36.24 16.64
C PRO A 138 -52.21 34.83 16.85
N TYR A 139 -52.43 34.50 18.13
CA TYR A 139 -53.36 33.53 18.75
C TYR A 139 -53.96 32.37 17.92
N GLY A 140 -53.73 31.12 18.39
CA GLY A 140 -54.69 30.02 18.23
C GLY A 140 -54.12 28.60 18.21
N GLN A 141 -54.39 27.87 19.31
CA GLN A 141 -54.59 26.40 19.38
C GLN A 141 -53.39 25.48 19.78
N PRO A 142 -53.55 24.66 20.84
CA PRO A 142 -52.61 23.59 21.19
C PRO A 142 -53.07 22.25 20.59
N ALA A 143 -52.14 21.47 20.05
CA ALA A 143 -52.36 20.05 19.76
C ALA A 143 -51.29 19.22 20.48
N SER A 144 -51.72 18.59 21.56
CA SER A 144 -51.03 17.54 22.29
C SER A 144 -50.99 16.24 21.46
N VAL A 145 -49.80 15.71 21.19
CA VAL A 145 -49.62 14.27 20.95
C VAL A 145 -48.33 13.81 21.63
N HIS A 146 -48.50 12.93 22.63
CA HIS A 146 -47.47 12.05 23.16
C HIS A 146 -47.10 10.95 22.17
N SER A 147 -45.81 10.62 22.09
CA SER A 147 -45.24 9.26 21.94
C SER A 147 -43.71 9.41 22.06
N ILE A 148 -43.13 9.21 23.24
CA ILE A 148 -42.54 7.94 23.73
C ILE A 148 -41.64 7.24 22.70
N GLY A 149 -40.33 7.29 22.98
CA GLY A 149 -39.40 6.17 22.86
C GLY A 149 -39.26 5.50 21.50
N GLY A 150 -38.31 5.97 20.70
CA GLY A 150 -37.75 5.22 19.58
C GLY A 150 -36.24 5.32 19.61
N VAL A 151 -35.59 4.29 20.18
CA VAL A 151 -34.17 4.01 19.98
C VAL A 151 -34.02 3.61 18.52
N GLY A 152 -33.83 4.60 17.66
CA GLY A 152 -33.47 4.40 16.27
C GLY A 152 -31.97 4.21 16.20
N SER A 153 -31.54 2.95 16.24
CA SER A 153 -30.21 2.56 15.79
C SER A 153 -29.95 3.24 14.45
N SER A 154 -29.03 4.20 14.44
CA SER A 154 -28.40 4.65 13.20
C SER A 154 -27.58 3.47 12.70
N SER A 155 -28.25 2.58 11.98
CA SER A 155 -27.60 1.72 11.00
C SER A 155 -26.92 2.67 10.03
N SER A 156 -25.66 2.99 10.31
CA SER A 156 -24.73 3.65 9.42
C SER A 156 -24.54 2.71 8.23
N SER A 157 -25.50 2.71 7.31
CA SER A 157 -25.30 2.15 5.99
C SER A 157 -24.29 3.05 5.31
N ASN A 158 -23.01 2.72 5.54
CA ASN A 158 -21.87 3.43 4.98
C ASN A 158 -22.05 3.49 3.46
N VAL A 159 -22.35 4.68 2.97
CA VAL A 159 -22.37 4.98 1.55
C VAL A 159 -20.95 4.80 1.05
N ARG A 160 -20.68 3.61 0.50
CA ARG A 160 -19.40 3.25 -0.12
C ARG A 160 -19.23 4.15 -1.35
N GLY A 161 -18.31 5.10 -1.27
CA GLY A 161 -17.89 5.88 -2.44
C GLY A 161 -17.32 7.28 -2.19
N ALA A 162 -17.58 7.92 -1.04
CA ALA A 162 -17.14 9.31 -0.82
C ALA A 162 -15.94 9.48 0.13
N ASN A 163 -15.47 8.42 0.80
CA ASN A 163 -14.41 8.53 1.81
C ASN A 163 -13.30 7.47 1.62
N SER A 164 -13.28 6.81 0.46
CA SER A 164 -12.37 5.69 0.17
C SER A 164 -11.41 6.06 -0.96
N GLY A 165 -10.19 5.55 -0.90
CA GLY A 165 -9.20 5.68 -1.97
C GLY A 165 -8.24 4.50 -1.99
N CYS A 166 -7.37 4.46 -2.99
CA CYS A 166 -6.33 3.44 -3.11
C CYS A 166 -4.96 4.09 -3.26
N ILE A 167 -3.98 3.58 -2.52
CA ILE A 167 -2.57 3.87 -2.75
C ILE A 167 -1.97 2.66 -3.45
N VAL A 168 -1.17 2.91 -4.49
CA VAL A 168 -0.60 1.87 -5.32
C VAL A 168 0.90 2.04 -5.41
N VAL A 169 1.65 1.00 -5.06
CA VAL A 169 3.10 0.91 -5.28
C VAL A 169 3.34 0.03 -6.50
N THR A 170 4.03 0.55 -7.51
CA THR A 170 4.37 -0.20 -8.73
C THR A 170 5.87 -0.31 -8.88
N PHE A 171 6.40 -1.53 -8.98
CA PHE A 171 7.81 -1.80 -9.24
C PHE A 171 8.04 -2.16 -10.71
N PHE A 172 9.09 -1.57 -11.30
CA PHE A 172 9.39 -1.74 -12.72
C PHE A 172 10.89 -1.69 -13.03
N GLU A 173 11.31 -2.46 -14.03
CA GLU A 173 12.62 -2.31 -14.66
C GLU A 173 12.59 -1.11 -15.61
N ARG A 174 13.66 -0.30 -15.60
CA ARG A 174 13.89 0.72 -16.63
C ARG A 174 14.69 0.12 -17.78
N LYS A 175 14.10 0.14 -18.98
CA LYS A 175 14.79 -0.27 -20.22
C LYS A 175 15.02 0.96 -21.08
N VAL A 176 16.28 1.30 -21.32
CA VAL A 176 16.66 2.36 -22.26
C VAL A 176 16.85 1.72 -23.63
N LYS A 177 15.90 1.92 -24.54
CA LYS A 177 16.08 1.53 -25.95
C LYS A 177 16.81 2.65 -26.67
N LYS A 178 18.08 2.40 -27.03
CA LYS A 178 18.84 3.29 -27.92
C LYS A 178 18.28 3.13 -29.34
N ALA A 179 17.69 4.19 -29.90
CA ALA A 179 17.35 4.17 -31.32
C ALA A 179 18.62 4.19 -32.18
N LEU A 180 18.59 3.53 -33.34
CA LEU A 180 19.62 3.63 -34.38
C LEU A 180 19.92 5.12 -34.62
N PHE A 181 21.19 5.52 -34.48
CA PHE A 181 21.73 6.89 -34.61
C PHE A 181 21.62 7.83 -33.40
N GLY A 182 21.21 7.37 -32.21
CA GLY A 182 21.40 8.13 -30.97
C GLY A 182 20.61 9.44 -30.84
N LEU A 183 19.66 9.69 -31.75
CA LEU A 183 18.85 10.90 -31.80
C LEU A 183 17.53 10.79 -31.02
N MET A 184 17.18 9.58 -30.54
CA MET A 184 15.98 9.35 -29.76
C MET A 184 16.23 8.23 -28.73
N SER A 185 16.08 8.52 -27.45
CA SER A 185 16.01 7.51 -26.39
C SER A 185 14.57 7.42 -25.91
N ASN A 186 14.00 6.21 -25.88
CA ASN A 186 12.72 5.95 -25.23
C ASN A 186 12.98 5.15 -23.95
N GLU A 187 12.48 5.64 -22.83
CA GLU A 187 12.52 4.97 -21.53
C GLU A 187 11.25 4.14 -21.38
N GLU A 188 11.40 2.82 -21.39
CA GLU A 188 10.30 1.89 -21.20
C GLU A 188 10.32 1.35 -19.78
N LYS A 189 9.16 1.40 -19.11
CA LYS A 189 8.94 0.78 -17.80
C LYS A 189 8.33 -0.60 -17.98
N ALA A 190 9.07 -1.65 -17.63
CA ALA A 190 8.55 -3.00 -17.59
C ALA A 190 8.14 -3.34 -16.15
N VAL A 191 6.84 -3.26 -15.86
CA VAL A 191 6.28 -3.59 -14.53
C VAL A 191 6.45 -5.08 -14.26
N PHE A 192 6.89 -5.41 -13.05
CA PHE A 192 6.99 -6.80 -12.59
C PHE A 192 6.19 -7.07 -11.31
N GLU A 193 5.85 -6.03 -10.55
CA GLU A 193 5.10 -6.17 -9.30
C GLU A 193 4.30 -4.91 -8.98
N LYS A 194 3.11 -5.09 -8.41
CA LYS A 194 2.21 -4.01 -8.02
C LYS A 194 1.48 -4.35 -6.73
N TRP A 195 1.40 -3.38 -5.83
CA TRP A 195 0.65 -3.46 -4.57
C TRP A 195 -0.46 -2.42 -4.58
N ILE A 196 -1.67 -2.82 -4.25
CA ILE A 196 -2.84 -1.96 -4.12
C ILE A 196 -3.28 -2.00 -2.65
N LEU A 197 -3.35 -0.83 -2.03
CA LEU A 197 -3.69 -0.60 -0.64
C LEU A 197 -5.01 0.20 -0.59
N PRO A 198 -6.17 -0.47 -0.50
CA PRO A 198 -7.44 0.21 -0.32
C PRO A 198 -7.54 0.75 1.11
N VAL A 199 -7.93 2.01 1.23
CA VAL A 199 -8.08 2.71 2.52
C VAL A 199 -9.42 3.42 2.53
N THR A 200 -10.16 3.27 3.63
CA THR A 200 -11.45 3.93 3.83
C THR A 200 -11.46 4.74 5.11
N VAL A 201 -11.85 6.01 4.99
CA VAL A 201 -11.94 6.92 6.11
C VAL A 201 -13.28 6.73 6.82
N THR A 202 -13.23 6.24 8.06
CA THR A 202 -14.40 5.78 8.82
C THR A 202 -14.96 6.78 9.80
N SER A 203 -14.17 7.74 10.27
CA SER A 203 -14.60 8.68 11.29
C SER A 203 -14.12 10.11 11.03
N SER A 204 -14.94 11.05 11.50
CA SER A 204 -14.66 12.48 11.50
C SER A 204 -14.00 12.88 12.82
N PRO A 205 -13.17 13.93 12.85
CA PRO A 205 -12.59 14.47 14.08
C PRO A 205 -13.63 14.91 15.15
N ALA A 206 -14.92 14.94 14.80
CA ALA A 206 -16.02 15.24 15.71
C ALA A 206 -16.62 13.99 16.43
N ALA A 207 -16.14 12.78 16.12
CA ALA A 207 -16.65 11.54 16.71
C ALA A 207 -16.47 11.50 18.24
N SER A 208 -17.35 10.78 18.94
CA SER A 208 -17.24 10.59 20.39
C SER A 208 -15.99 9.76 20.75
N GLN A 209 -15.54 9.84 22.00
CA GLN A 209 -14.36 9.10 22.46
C GLN A 209 -14.52 7.59 22.28
N GLU A 210 -15.69 7.05 22.62
CA GLU A 210 -16.00 5.62 22.51
C GLU A 210 -15.96 5.14 21.05
N GLU A 211 -16.55 5.90 20.12
CA GLU A 211 -16.49 5.59 18.69
C GLU A 211 -15.07 5.60 18.14
N ARG A 212 -14.22 6.56 18.58
CA ARG A 212 -12.81 6.61 18.16
C ARG A 212 -12.03 5.41 18.64
N GLU A 213 -12.21 5.00 19.90
CA GLU A 213 -11.53 3.83 20.47
C GLU A 213 -11.91 2.54 19.74
N LEU A 214 -13.20 2.38 19.40
CA LEU A 214 -13.67 1.25 18.59
C LEU A 214 -13.06 1.27 17.17
N CYS A 215 -13.07 2.43 16.50
CA CYS A 215 -12.47 2.58 15.17
C CYS A 215 -10.96 2.33 15.20
N ALA A 216 -10.25 2.79 16.23
CA ALA A 216 -8.82 2.58 16.38
C ALA A 216 -8.49 1.09 16.58
N GLY A 217 -9.28 0.36 17.37
CA GLY A 217 -9.13 -1.09 17.53
C GLY A 217 -9.35 -1.87 16.22
N GLU A 218 -10.35 -1.48 15.43
CA GLU A 218 -10.59 -2.06 14.09
C GLU A 218 -9.44 -1.76 13.13
N THR A 219 -8.96 -0.51 13.12
CA THR A 219 -7.82 -0.08 12.30
C THR A 219 -6.56 -0.87 12.65
N GLU A 220 -6.26 -1.02 13.95
CA GLU A 220 -5.09 -1.75 14.43
C GLU A 220 -5.10 -3.21 13.94
N ALA A 221 -6.25 -3.90 14.08
CA ALA A 221 -6.40 -5.27 13.60
C ALA A 221 -6.23 -5.37 12.07
N ALA A 222 -6.79 -4.41 11.32
CA ALA A 222 -6.63 -4.34 9.87
C ALA A 222 -5.16 -4.13 9.46
N LEU A 223 -4.44 -3.24 10.15
CA LEU A 223 -3.00 -3.01 9.93
C LEU A 223 -2.16 -4.25 10.22
N GLN A 224 -2.42 -4.97 11.33
CA GLN A 224 -1.72 -6.23 11.63
C GLN A 224 -1.90 -7.26 10.52
N ASN A 225 -3.14 -7.42 10.05
CA ASN A 225 -3.45 -8.33 8.95
C ASN A 225 -2.78 -7.91 7.64
N ALA A 226 -2.81 -6.61 7.31
CA ALA A 226 -2.18 -6.07 6.11
C ALA A 226 -0.65 -6.24 6.13
N LEU A 227 0.01 -5.97 7.27
CA LEU A 227 1.44 -6.18 7.46
C LEU A 227 1.82 -7.66 7.34
N LEU A 228 1.05 -8.55 7.97
CA LEU A 228 1.26 -10.00 7.85
C LEU A 228 1.06 -10.49 6.41
N HIS A 229 0.05 -9.97 5.72
CA HIS A 229 -0.19 -10.25 4.31
C HIS A 229 1.03 -9.83 3.47
N ILE A 230 1.55 -8.61 3.63
CA ILE A 230 2.77 -8.16 2.94
C ILE A 230 3.91 -9.15 3.18
N LEU A 231 4.22 -9.46 4.44
CA LEU A 231 5.32 -10.37 4.81
C LEU A 231 5.15 -11.80 4.30
N THR A 232 3.92 -12.28 4.15
CA THR A 232 3.61 -13.61 3.60
C THR A 232 3.71 -13.60 2.08
N ALA A 233 3.14 -12.57 1.44
CA ALA A 233 3.14 -12.43 0.00
C ALA A 233 4.56 -12.27 -0.57
N VAL A 234 5.46 -11.58 0.13
CA VAL A 234 6.85 -11.42 -0.33
C VAL A 234 7.63 -12.73 -0.34
N GLN A 235 7.32 -13.66 0.56
CA GLN A 235 7.93 -15.00 0.62
C GLN A 235 7.50 -15.89 -0.55
N SER A 236 6.33 -15.63 -1.12
CA SER A 236 5.78 -16.39 -2.26
C SER A 236 6.26 -15.90 -3.64
N ILE A 237 7.17 -14.93 -3.70
CA ILE A 237 7.69 -14.42 -4.99
C ILE A 237 8.93 -15.19 -5.40
N GLU A 238 8.80 -15.97 -6.47
CA GLU A 238 9.86 -16.84 -6.98
C GLU A 238 10.99 -16.08 -7.72
N HIS A 239 10.74 -14.85 -8.20
CA HIS A 239 11.75 -14.09 -8.93
C HIS A 239 11.61 -12.58 -8.76
N ILE A 240 12.53 -11.98 -7.99
CA ILE A 240 12.78 -10.53 -8.01
C ILE A 240 13.80 -10.26 -9.13
N PRO A 241 13.60 -9.26 -10.00
CA PRO A 241 14.58 -8.92 -11.01
C PRO A 241 15.97 -8.66 -10.42
N ILE A 242 16.98 -9.28 -11.02
CA ILE A 242 18.40 -9.05 -10.67
C ILE A 242 18.87 -7.68 -11.18
N ALA A 243 18.20 -7.15 -12.21
CA ALA A 243 18.45 -5.83 -12.74
C ALA A 243 18.00 -4.74 -11.76
N MET A 244 18.65 -3.57 -11.83
CA MET A 244 18.21 -2.39 -11.09
C MET A 244 16.78 -2.02 -11.51
N TYR A 245 15.88 -1.97 -10.53
CA TYR A 245 14.51 -1.52 -10.72
C TYR A 245 14.24 -0.25 -9.90
N ASP A 246 13.11 0.39 -10.20
CA ASP A 246 12.58 1.51 -9.42
C ASP A 246 11.12 1.26 -9.10
N PHE A 247 10.54 2.19 -8.34
CA PHE A 247 9.16 2.19 -7.96
C PHE A 247 8.54 3.58 -8.08
N GLU A 248 7.22 3.57 -8.18
CA GLU A 248 6.39 4.76 -8.07
C GLU A 248 5.20 4.48 -7.15
N ILE A 249 4.76 5.53 -6.48
CA ILE A 249 3.59 5.51 -5.61
C ILE A 249 2.54 6.43 -6.24
N ARG A 250 1.32 5.94 -6.41
CA ARG A 250 0.19 6.71 -6.95
C ARG A 250 -1.06 6.56 -6.10
N THR A 251 -1.87 7.61 -6.11
CA THR A 251 -3.20 7.63 -5.51
C THR A 251 -4.25 7.47 -6.59
N TYR A 252 -5.29 6.69 -6.31
CA TYR A 252 -6.48 6.54 -7.13
C TYR A 252 -7.72 6.71 -6.27
N ASN A 253 -8.81 7.19 -6.87
CA ASN A 253 -10.06 7.43 -6.16
C ASN A 253 -10.85 6.13 -5.97
N THR A 254 -10.66 5.15 -6.87
CA THR A 254 -11.39 3.89 -6.86
C THR A 254 -10.46 2.70 -7.04
N LEU A 255 -10.92 1.53 -6.58
CA LEU A 255 -10.20 0.27 -6.77
C LEU A 255 -10.17 -0.12 -8.25
N GLU A 256 -11.24 0.16 -8.99
CA GLU A 256 -11.34 -0.12 -10.42
C GLU A 256 -10.27 0.65 -11.20
N GLU A 257 -10.12 1.97 -10.97
CA GLU A 257 -9.05 2.77 -11.58
C GLU A 257 -7.67 2.24 -11.21
N ALA A 258 -7.48 1.89 -9.93
CA ALA A 258 -6.24 1.31 -9.45
C ALA A 258 -5.94 0.01 -10.20
N GLN A 259 -6.92 -0.85 -10.49
CA GLN A 259 -6.74 -2.12 -11.19
C GLN A 259 -6.68 -1.99 -12.72
N VAL A 260 -7.32 -1.00 -13.35
CA VAL A 260 -7.32 -0.84 -14.82
C VAL A 260 -5.90 -0.63 -15.38
N GLY A 261 -4.99 -0.03 -14.60
CA GLY A 261 -3.56 0.05 -14.95
C GLY A 261 -2.85 -1.31 -15.08
N SER A 262 -3.49 -2.40 -14.67
CA SER A 262 -2.99 -3.79 -14.75
C SER A 262 -3.39 -4.52 -16.02
N SER A 263 -4.51 -4.13 -16.64
CA SER A 263 -5.11 -4.89 -17.75
C SER A 263 -4.47 -4.61 -19.10
N TYR A 264 -3.75 -3.50 -19.26
CA TYR A 264 -3.06 -3.14 -20.51
C TYR A 264 -1.58 -3.55 -20.48
N GLY A 265 -1.34 -4.86 -20.44
CA GLY A 265 -0.08 -5.42 -20.90
C GLY A 265 0.04 -5.23 -22.42
N GLY A 266 0.47 -4.05 -22.86
CA GLY A 266 0.69 -3.79 -24.28
C GLY A 266 0.62 -2.32 -24.67
N GLY A 267 1.76 -1.64 -24.64
CA GLY A 267 2.04 -0.51 -25.52
C GLY A 267 1.20 0.75 -25.28
N LEU A 268 1.57 1.57 -24.30
CA LEU A 268 1.43 3.01 -24.42
C LEU A 268 2.81 3.63 -24.27
N GLY A 269 3.48 3.76 -25.41
CA GLY A 269 4.60 4.67 -25.54
C GLY A 269 4.12 6.06 -25.15
N SER A 270 4.60 6.56 -24.01
CA SER A 270 4.55 7.98 -23.70
C SER A 270 5.44 8.68 -24.72
N ALA A 271 4.86 9.06 -25.87
CA ALA A 271 5.48 9.96 -26.81
C ALA A 271 5.46 11.37 -26.20
N SER A 272 6.26 11.57 -25.15
CA SER A 272 6.70 12.91 -24.76
C SER A 272 7.78 13.31 -25.75
N VAL A 273 7.33 13.82 -26.90
CA VAL A 273 8.19 14.46 -27.89
C VAL A 273 8.66 15.77 -27.26
N ARG A 274 9.83 15.74 -26.60
CA ARG A 274 10.58 16.97 -26.33
C ARG A 274 11.30 17.37 -27.61
N LEU A 275 10.62 18.18 -28.42
CA LEU A 275 11.31 19.11 -29.32
C LEU A 275 11.87 20.22 -28.43
N MET A 276 13.18 20.26 -28.26
CA MET A 276 13.86 21.48 -27.83
C MET A 276 14.40 22.19 -29.09
N PRO A 277 14.45 23.54 -29.10
CA PRO A 277 14.87 24.34 -30.24
C PRO A 277 16.33 24.14 -30.64
#